data_AF-A0A843KEQ8-F1
#
_entry.id   AF-A0A843KEQ8-F1
#
_cell.length_a   1.000
_cell.length_b   1.000
_cell.length_c   1.000
_cell.angle_alpha   90.00
_cell.angle_beta   90.00
_cell.angle_gamma   90.00
#
_symmetry.space_group_name_H-M   'P 1'
#
loop_
_entity.id
_entity.type
_entity.pdbx_description
1 polymer ?
#
loop_
_entity_poly.entity_id
_entity_poly.type
_entity_poly.pdbx_seq_one_letter_code
_entity_poly.pdbx_strand_id
1 'polypeptide(L)'
;MIIALFHSPTYRQRYAEFLKIDFPRVPMTASPELFRKLCILGEELVALHLLESPKVSEHSISFPEPGDNMVEKGYPRFVFYEEEKTGYVYINKTQYFKGIPKEVWEFHVGGYQVCEKWLKDRRGRQLSFDDLMHYQKVVVALKETIRLMGEIDRAIPGWPME
;
A
#
# COMPACT_ATOMS: atom_id res chain seq x y z
N MET A 1 -18.35 -2.67 1.14
CA MET A 1 -18.43 -3.25 -0.22
C MET A 1 -17.76 -2.37 -1.29
N ILE A 2 -18.19 -1.11 -1.51
CA ILE A 2 -17.69 -0.28 -2.63
C ILE A 2 -16.17 -0.12 -2.63
N ILE A 3 -15.57 0.20 -1.48
CA ILE A 3 -14.11 0.35 -1.33
C ILE A 3 -13.37 -0.96 -1.64
N ALA A 4 -13.90 -2.11 -1.22
CA ALA A 4 -13.31 -3.41 -1.54
C ALA A 4 -13.33 -3.69 -3.04
N LEU A 5 -14.47 -3.42 -3.70
CA LEU A 5 -14.62 -3.66 -5.13
C LEU A 5 -13.63 -2.83 -5.97
N PHE A 6 -13.46 -1.55 -5.62
CA PHE A 6 -12.49 -0.69 -6.30
C PHE A 6 -11.04 -1.03 -5.99
N HIS A 7 -10.77 -1.89 -5.00
CA HIS A 7 -9.44 -2.39 -4.71
C HIS A 7 -9.17 -3.77 -5.33
N SER A 8 -10.17 -4.48 -5.86
CA SER A 8 -9.94 -5.71 -6.63
C SER A 8 -9.04 -5.45 -7.85
N PRO A 9 -7.83 -6.06 -7.95
CA PRO A 9 -6.99 -6.00 -9.14
C PRO A 9 -7.74 -6.47 -10.39
N THR A 10 -8.48 -7.57 -10.26
CA THR A 10 -9.26 -8.13 -11.36
C THR A 10 -10.34 -7.17 -11.86
N TYR A 11 -11.05 -6.48 -10.95
CA TYR A 11 -12.01 -5.43 -11.31
C TYR A 11 -11.33 -4.26 -12.03
N ARG A 12 -10.21 -3.75 -11.48
CA ARG A 12 -9.46 -2.63 -12.07
C ARG A 12 -8.98 -2.96 -13.47
N GLN A 13 -8.47 -4.18 -13.69
CA GLN A 13 -8.00 -4.61 -15.01
C GLN A 13 -9.17 -4.76 -15.98
N ARG A 14 -10.26 -5.41 -15.57
CA ARG A 14 -11.41 -5.69 -16.42
C ARG A 14 -12.15 -4.42 -16.85
N TYR A 15 -12.24 -3.42 -15.98
CA TYR A 15 -12.95 -2.17 -16.24
C TYR A 15 -12.01 -0.98 -16.48
N ALA A 16 -10.72 -1.20 -16.71
CA ALA A 16 -9.70 -0.16 -16.86
C ALA A 16 -10.08 0.91 -17.91
N GLU A 17 -10.64 0.50 -19.05
CA GLU A 17 -11.06 1.42 -20.11
C GLU A 17 -12.30 2.24 -19.72
N PHE A 18 -13.23 1.66 -18.96
CA PHE A 18 -14.40 2.37 -18.44
C PHE A 18 -14.05 3.33 -17.31
N LEU A 19 -13.12 2.95 -16.42
CA LEU A 19 -12.63 3.78 -15.32
C LEU A 19 -11.91 5.05 -15.79
N LYS A 20 -11.39 5.06 -17.02
CA LYS A 20 -10.74 6.24 -17.64
C LYS A 20 -11.75 7.23 -18.24
N ILE A 21 -12.97 6.77 -18.55
CA ILE A 21 -13.94 7.50 -19.38
C ILE A 21 -15.14 7.98 -18.54
N ASP A 22 -15.60 7.20 -17.55
CA ASP A 22 -16.81 7.49 -16.76
C ASP A 22 -16.69 6.96 -15.31
N PHE A 23 -17.61 7.35 -14.42
CA PHE A 23 -17.59 6.92 -13.03
C PHE A 23 -17.68 5.38 -12.89
N PRO A 24 -16.96 4.78 -11.94
CA PRO A 24 -16.98 3.33 -11.74
C PRO A 24 -18.39 2.84 -11.39
N ARG A 25 -18.89 1.84 -12.13
CA ARG A 25 -20.17 1.18 -11.80
C ARG A 25 -19.93 0.05 -10.80
N VAL A 26 -20.74 0.01 -9.75
CA VAL A 26 -20.64 -1.00 -8.68
C VAL A 26 -21.62 -2.15 -8.98
N PRO A 27 -21.16 -3.29 -9.50
CA PRO A 27 -21.97 -4.51 -9.56
C PRO A 27 -22.41 -4.93 -8.15
N MET A 28 -23.70 -5.19 -8.03
CA MET A 28 -24.33 -5.73 -6.82
C MET A 28 -24.29 -7.26 -6.93
N THR A 29 -23.87 -7.94 -5.88
CA THR A 29 -23.97 -9.41 -5.80
C THR A 29 -25.33 -9.81 -5.22
N ALA A 30 -25.94 -10.89 -5.71
CA ALA A 30 -27.17 -11.43 -5.12
C ALA A 30 -26.91 -12.26 -3.85
N SER A 31 -25.66 -12.67 -3.57
CA SER A 31 -25.30 -13.42 -2.36
C SER A 31 -25.12 -12.50 -1.15
N PRO A 32 -25.96 -12.64 -0.09
CA PRO A 32 -25.80 -11.91 1.16
C PRO A 32 -24.47 -12.22 1.87
N GLU A 33 -23.96 -13.45 1.73
CA GLU A 33 -22.70 -13.90 2.33
C GLU A 33 -21.51 -13.20 1.68
N LEU A 34 -21.48 -13.16 0.34
CA LEU A 34 -20.44 -12.45 -0.40
C LEU A 34 -20.49 -10.94 -0.10
N PHE A 35 -21.69 -10.35 -0.06
CA PHE A 35 -21.88 -8.94 0.31
C PHE A 35 -21.30 -8.63 1.69
N ARG A 36 -21.63 -9.43 2.72
CA ARG A 36 -21.13 -9.26 4.09
C ARG A 36 -19.61 -9.36 4.14
N LYS A 37 -19.03 -10.36 3.46
CA LYS A 37 -17.58 -10.55 3.38
C LYS A 37 -16.88 -9.34 2.75
N LEU A 38 -17.42 -8.81 1.64
CA LEU A 38 -16.88 -7.59 0.98
C LEU A 38 -17.09 -6.32 1.81
N CYS A 39 -18.09 -6.27 2.69
CA CYS A 39 -18.23 -5.18 3.66
C CYS A 39 -17.13 -5.21 4.71
N ILE A 40 -16.87 -6.37 5.33
CA ILE A 40 -15.82 -6.53 6.33
C ILE A 40 -14.44 -6.19 5.74
N LEU A 41 -14.11 -6.76 4.57
CA LEU A 41 -12.84 -6.46 3.89
C LEU A 41 -12.71 -4.99 3.49
N GLY A 42 -13.82 -4.36 3.12
CA GLY A 42 -13.87 -2.93 2.79
C GLY A 42 -13.67 -2.03 4.02
N GLU A 43 -14.22 -2.42 5.17
CA GLU A 43 -14.03 -1.71 6.44
C GLU A 43 -12.56 -1.80 6.90
N GLU A 44 -11.95 -2.99 6.79
CA GLU A 44 -10.52 -3.16 7.09
C GLU A 44 -9.63 -2.31 6.18
N LEU A 45 -9.94 -2.24 4.88
CA LEU A 45 -9.26 -1.33 3.95
C LEU A 45 -9.38 0.13 4.38
N VAL A 46 -10.55 0.60 4.80
CA VAL A 46 -10.72 1.99 5.26
C VAL A 46 -9.87 2.26 6.49
N ALA A 47 -9.90 1.37 7.48
CA ALA A 47 -9.10 1.50 8.69
C ALA A 47 -7.58 1.52 8.40
N LEU A 48 -7.11 0.76 7.41
CA LEU A 48 -5.72 0.79 6.97
C LEU A 48 -5.36 2.13 6.29
N HIS A 49 -6.22 2.65 5.41
CA HIS A 49 -5.96 3.92 4.72
C HIS A 49 -6.00 5.14 5.65
N LEU A 50 -6.76 5.06 6.74
CA LEU A 50 -6.76 6.06 7.82
C LEU A 50 -5.59 5.88 8.80
N LEU A 51 -4.81 4.80 8.66
CA LEU A 51 -3.74 4.40 9.60
C LEU A 51 -4.25 4.17 11.04
N GLU A 52 -5.53 3.81 11.19
CA GLU A 52 -6.19 3.54 12.47
C GLU A 52 -6.19 2.04 12.81
N SER A 53 -5.92 1.18 11.83
CA SER A 53 -5.81 -0.26 12.06
C SER A 53 -4.65 -0.58 13.02
N PRO A 54 -4.84 -1.44 14.03
CA PRO A 54 -3.77 -1.83 14.94
C PRO A 54 -2.58 -2.48 14.20
N LYS A 55 -2.85 -3.10 13.03
CA LYS A 55 -1.84 -3.73 12.18
C LYS A 55 -0.75 -2.77 11.72
N VAL A 56 -1.08 -1.49 11.50
CA VAL A 56 -0.06 -0.51 11.05
C VAL A 56 0.99 -0.22 12.12
N SER A 57 0.70 -0.57 13.37
CA SER A 57 1.64 -0.42 14.50
C SER A 57 2.52 -1.66 14.72
N GLU A 58 2.42 -2.67 13.85
CA GLU A 58 3.32 -3.82 13.88
C GLU A 58 4.73 -3.44 13.40
N HIS A 59 5.74 -3.76 14.20
CA HIS A 59 7.12 -3.34 13.99
C HIS A 59 7.86 -4.24 12.97
N SER A 60 7.34 -4.34 11.75
CA SER A 60 7.95 -5.13 10.68
C SER A 60 8.94 -4.35 9.81
N ILE A 61 8.83 -3.01 9.82
CA ILE A 61 9.74 -2.08 9.12
C ILE A 61 10.59 -1.38 10.17
N SER A 62 11.91 -1.33 9.98
CA SER A 62 12.83 -0.67 10.92
C SER A 62 13.65 0.42 10.23
N PHE A 63 14.13 1.37 11.03
CA PHE A 63 15.03 2.44 10.59
C PHE A 63 16.25 2.45 11.53
N PRO A 64 17.23 1.56 11.31
CA PRO A 64 18.22 1.21 12.34
C PRO A 64 19.37 2.20 12.46
N GLU A 65 19.70 2.92 11.39
CA GLU A 65 20.90 3.76 11.35
C GLU A 65 20.61 5.18 11.89
N PRO A 66 21.31 5.61 12.95
CA PRO A 66 21.20 6.98 13.45
C PRO A 66 21.84 7.97 12.46
N GLY A 67 21.42 9.23 12.52
CA GLY A 67 21.93 10.28 11.66
C GLY A 67 21.06 11.53 11.69
N ASP A 68 21.22 12.39 10.68
CA ASP A 68 20.49 13.65 10.56
C ASP A 68 19.09 13.48 9.97
N ASN A 69 18.74 12.28 9.49
CA ASN A 69 17.48 11.95 8.84
C ASN A 69 17.17 12.84 7.61
N MET A 70 18.20 13.41 6.98
CA MET A 70 18.05 14.24 5.80
C MET A 70 17.74 13.37 4.59
N VAL A 71 16.65 13.69 3.87
CA VAL A 71 16.38 13.08 2.57
C VAL A 71 17.23 13.77 1.51
N GLU A 72 18.33 13.15 1.11
CA GLU A 72 19.30 13.74 0.21
C GLU A 72 18.84 13.78 -1.26
N LYS A 73 19.46 14.67 -2.04
CA LYS A 73 19.28 14.71 -3.50
C LYS A 73 19.74 13.39 -4.12
N GLY A 74 18.90 12.79 -4.96
CA GLY A 74 19.19 11.50 -5.60
C GLY A 74 18.70 10.28 -4.81
N TYR A 75 17.98 10.51 -3.71
CA TYR A 75 17.22 9.52 -2.93
C TYR A 75 15.71 9.80 -3.06
N PRO A 76 14.79 8.90 -2.69
CA PRO A 76 15.03 7.56 -2.15
C PRO A 76 15.70 6.61 -3.17
N ARG A 77 16.40 5.58 -2.67
CA ARG A 77 16.93 4.48 -3.49
C ARG A 77 16.55 3.15 -2.87
N PHE A 78 15.98 2.28 -3.68
CA PHE A 78 15.60 0.94 -3.25
C PHE A 78 16.67 -0.07 -3.65
N VAL A 79 17.05 -0.92 -2.70
CA VAL A 79 17.94 -2.06 -2.91
C VAL A 79 17.25 -3.30 -2.39
N PHE A 80 17.12 -4.33 -3.22
CA PHE A 80 16.53 -5.61 -2.82
C PHE A 80 17.64 -6.59 -2.44
N TYR A 81 17.47 -7.24 -1.29
CA TYR A 81 18.38 -8.27 -0.78
C TYR A 81 17.72 -9.63 -0.87
N GLU A 82 18.18 -10.45 -1.82
CA GLU A 82 17.62 -11.78 -2.11
C GLU A 82 17.67 -12.72 -0.90
N GLU A 83 18.76 -12.68 -0.12
CA GLU A 83 18.94 -13.52 1.07
C GLU A 83 17.89 -13.26 2.14
N GLU A 84 17.53 -11.99 2.34
CA GLU A 84 16.51 -11.56 3.31
C GLU A 84 15.10 -11.53 2.71
N LYS A 85 14.97 -11.73 1.39
CA LYS A 85 13.73 -11.53 0.62
C LYS A 85 13.04 -10.21 0.93
N THR A 86 13.83 -9.18 1.17
CA THR A 86 13.34 -7.87 1.60
C THR A 86 14.16 -6.75 1.01
N GLY A 87 13.58 -5.56 0.98
CA GLY A 87 14.17 -4.38 0.38
C GLY A 87 14.44 -3.28 1.39
N TYR A 88 15.45 -2.49 1.05
CA TYR A 88 15.94 -1.38 1.85
C TYR A 88 15.73 -0.11 1.05
N VAL A 89 15.08 0.89 1.66
CA VAL A 89 14.86 2.20 1.05
C VAL A 89 15.76 3.21 1.73
N TYR A 90 16.86 3.55 1.06
CA TYR A 90 17.79 4.57 1.50
C TYR A 90 17.19 5.97 1.31
N ILE A 91 17.38 6.83 2.32
CA ILE A 91 17.04 8.26 2.24
C ILE A 91 18.29 9.14 2.04
N ASN A 92 19.47 8.60 2.35
CA ASN A 92 20.77 9.18 2.11
C ASN A 92 21.82 8.04 2.03
N LYS A 93 23.11 8.36 2.10
CA LYS A 93 24.20 7.36 1.94
C LYS A 93 24.24 6.30 3.04
N THR A 94 23.75 6.59 4.24
CA THR A 94 23.90 5.72 5.41
C THR A 94 22.57 5.22 5.94
N GLN A 95 21.52 6.04 5.90
CA GLN A 95 20.25 5.76 6.55
C GLN A 95 19.19 5.20 5.59
N TYR A 96 18.49 4.17 6.05
CA TYR A 96 17.51 3.43 5.26
C TYR A 96 16.38 2.85 6.11
N PHE A 97 15.22 2.66 5.49
CA PHE A 97 14.15 1.81 6.00
C PHE A 97 14.40 0.37 5.55
N LYS A 98 14.47 -0.56 6.49
CA LYS A 98 14.66 -1.99 6.27
C LYS A 98 13.33 -2.74 6.37
N GLY A 99 13.19 -3.82 5.60
CA GLY A 99 12.07 -4.74 5.71
C GLY A 99 10.97 -4.51 4.67
N ILE A 100 11.23 -3.72 3.63
CA ILE A 100 10.22 -3.30 2.65
C ILE A 100 10.12 -4.36 1.53
N PRO A 101 9.01 -5.10 1.41
CA PRO A 101 8.85 -6.05 0.31
C PRO A 101 8.89 -5.34 -1.04
N LYS A 102 9.42 -6.02 -2.06
CA LYS A 102 9.52 -5.47 -3.42
C LYS A 102 8.15 -5.04 -3.97
N GLU A 103 7.13 -5.88 -3.78
CA GLU A 103 5.75 -5.58 -4.19
C GLU A 103 5.19 -4.31 -3.54
N VAL A 104 5.57 -4.01 -2.29
CA VAL A 104 5.14 -2.80 -1.57
C VAL A 104 5.88 -1.58 -2.11
N TRP A 105 7.17 -1.71 -2.40
CA TRP A 105 7.94 -0.64 -3.03
C TRP A 105 7.39 -0.28 -4.41
N GLU A 106 7.10 -1.29 -5.23
CA GLU A 106 6.60 -1.15 -6.61
C GLU A 106 5.09 -0.83 -6.67
N PHE A 107 4.39 -0.78 -5.54
CA PHE A 107 2.95 -0.54 -5.52
C PHE A 107 2.59 0.89 -5.93
N HIS A 108 1.63 0.99 -6.86
CA HIS A 108 1.14 2.25 -7.39
C HIS A 108 -0.31 2.51 -7.02
N VAL A 109 -0.62 3.77 -6.71
CA VAL A 109 -1.99 4.29 -6.64
C VAL A 109 -2.09 5.41 -7.66
N GLY A 110 -2.89 5.18 -8.70
CA GLY A 110 -2.88 6.01 -9.90
C GLY A 110 -1.49 5.98 -10.57
N GLY A 111 -0.98 7.15 -10.95
CA GLY A 111 0.36 7.29 -11.55
C GLY A 111 1.51 7.37 -10.54
N TYR A 112 1.26 7.18 -9.25
CA TYR A 112 2.25 7.40 -8.20
C TYR A 112 2.66 6.11 -7.51
N GLN A 113 3.96 5.84 -7.51
CA GLN A 113 4.57 4.87 -6.62
C GLN A 113 4.59 5.45 -5.20
N VAL A 114 3.74 4.92 -4.31
CA VAL A 114 3.36 5.62 -3.06
C VAL A 114 4.57 5.82 -2.13
N CYS A 115 5.30 4.74 -1.84
CA CYS A 115 6.49 4.78 -0.98
C CYS A 115 7.56 5.72 -1.51
N GLU A 116 7.85 5.64 -2.82
CA GLU A 116 8.87 6.48 -3.45
C GLU A 116 8.48 7.95 -3.41
N LYS A 117 7.24 8.27 -3.81
CA LYS A 117 6.74 9.65 -3.85
C LYS A 117 6.76 10.30 -2.48
N TRP A 118 6.34 9.58 -1.43
CA TRP A 118 6.28 10.12 -0.06
C TRP A 118 7.64 10.67 0.39
N LEU A 119 8.73 9.95 0.10
CA LEU A 119 10.10 10.38 0.41
C LEU A 119 10.61 11.42 -0.59
N LYS A 120 10.32 11.29 -1.90
CA LYS A 120 10.71 12.27 -2.92
C LYS A 120 10.19 13.67 -2.60
N ASP A 121 8.95 13.79 -2.14
CA ASP A 121 8.31 15.07 -1.78
C ASP A 121 8.97 15.75 -0.56
N ARG A 122 9.83 15.02 0.16
CA ARG A 122 10.56 15.48 1.36
C ARG A 122 12.06 15.66 1.13
N ARG A 123 12.53 15.60 -0.12
CA ARG A 123 13.93 15.89 -0.46
C ARG A 123 14.38 17.25 0.06
N GLY A 124 15.57 17.31 0.63
CA GLY A 124 16.13 18.50 1.26
C GLY A 124 15.49 18.85 2.59
N ARG A 125 14.70 17.94 3.18
CA ARG A 125 14.13 18.08 4.52
C ARG A 125 14.63 16.96 5.42
N GLN A 126 14.81 17.31 6.68
CA GLN A 126 15.06 16.37 7.76
C GLN A 126 13.73 15.74 8.22
N LEU A 127 13.69 14.41 8.28
CA LEU A 127 12.52 13.69 8.80
C LEU A 127 12.52 13.74 10.33
N SER A 128 11.38 14.16 10.89
CA SER A 128 11.12 14.06 12.32
C SER A 128 10.91 12.60 12.74
N PHE A 129 10.90 12.34 14.05
CA PHE A 129 10.52 11.02 14.58
C PHE A 129 9.11 10.62 14.10
N ASP A 130 8.17 11.56 14.10
CA ASP A 130 6.81 11.33 13.63
C ASP A 130 6.76 11.01 12.12
N ASP A 131 7.60 11.66 11.31
CA ASP A 131 7.73 11.33 9.89
C ASP A 131 8.23 9.90 9.67
N LEU A 132 9.25 9.47 10.42
CA LEU A 132 9.80 8.11 10.33
C LEU A 132 8.73 7.08 10.70
N MET A 133 8.07 7.28 11.84
CA MET A 133 6.99 6.41 12.32
C MET A 133 5.81 6.38 11.34
N HIS A 134 5.44 7.55 10.79
CA HIS A 134 4.36 7.65 9.83
C HIS A 134 4.70 6.93 8.53
N TYR A 135 5.92 7.06 8.01
CA TYR A 135 6.34 6.33 6.81
C TYR A 135 6.32 4.81 7.03
N GLN A 136 6.78 4.33 8.18
CA GLN A 136 6.68 2.90 8.53
C GLN A 136 5.22 2.42 8.52
N LYS A 137 4.30 3.19 9.13
CA LYS A 137 2.86 2.90 9.11
C LYS A 137 2.30 2.85 7.68
N VAL A 138 2.68 3.78 6.82
CA VAL A 138 2.27 3.80 5.40
C VAL A 138 2.74 2.53 4.69
N VAL A 139 4.00 2.12 4.88
CA VAL A 139 4.53 0.89 4.27
C VAL A 139 3.74 -0.34 4.73
N VAL A 140 3.43 -0.44 6.03
CA VAL A 140 2.63 -1.55 6.57
C VAL A 140 1.19 -1.51 6.04
N ALA A 141 0.58 -0.33 5.97
CA ALA A 141 -0.77 -0.16 5.41
C ALA A 141 -0.84 -0.63 3.95
N LEU A 142 0.17 -0.31 3.15
CA LEU A 142 0.25 -0.77 1.75
C LEU A 142 0.44 -2.29 1.65
N LYS A 143 1.30 -2.87 2.49
CA LYS A 143 1.47 -4.33 2.57
C LYS A 143 0.15 -5.04 2.86
N GLU A 144 -0.57 -4.58 3.88
CA GLU A 144 -1.87 -5.16 4.23
C GLU A 144 -2.95 -4.89 3.18
N THR A 145 -2.90 -3.73 2.52
CA THR A 145 -3.78 -3.43 1.39
C THR A 145 -3.58 -4.43 0.27
N ILE A 146 -2.33 -4.73 -0.13
CA ILE A 146 -2.02 -5.73 -1.17
C ILE A 146 -2.54 -7.11 -0.76
N ARG A 147 -2.37 -7.52 0.50
CA ARG A 147 -2.93 -8.78 1.02
C ARG A 147 -4.45 -8.82 0.89
N LEU A 148 -5.15 -7.76 1.33
CA LEU A 148 -6.61 -7.67 1.26
C LEU A 148 -7.12 -7.65 -0.17
N MET A 149 -6.41 -7.00 -1.08
CA MET A 149 -6.72 -7.02 -2.52
C MET A 149 -6.76 -8.46 -3.05
N GLY A 150 -5.79 -9.30 -2.66
CA GLY A 150 -5.79 -10.72 -3.00
C GLY A 150 -6.88 -11.55 -2.30
N GLU A 151 -7.35 -11.14 -1.12
CA GLU A 151 -8.48 -11.78 -0.44
C GLU A 151 -9.82 -11.44 -1.07
N ILE A 152 -9.99 -10.19 -1.51
CA ILE A 152 -11.15 -9.72 -2.24
C ILE A 152 -11.26 -10.49 -3.56
N ASP A 153 -10.17 -10.60 -4.32
CA ASP A 153 -10.17 -11.35 -5.59
C ASP A 153 -10.50 -12.83 -5.38
N ARG A 154 -9.98 -13.47 -4.33
CA ARG A 154 -10.33 -14.86 -4.00
C ARG A 154 -11.78 -15.03 -3.51
N ALA A 155 -12.38 -13.99 -2.94
CA ALA A 155 -13.76 -14.04 -2.49
C ALA A 155 -14.76 -13.94 -3.64
N ILE A 156 -14.37 -13.33 -4.76
CA ILE A 156 -15.24 -13.13 -5.93
C ILE A 156 -15.10 -14.36 -6.86
N PRO A 157 -16.15 -15.18 -7.01
CA PRO A 157 -16.06 -16.46 -7.75
C PRO A 157 -15.98 -16.28 -9.27
N GLY A 158 -16.42 -15.13 -9.80
CA GLY A 158 -16.48 -14.86 -11.23
C GLY A 158 -17.05 -13.48 -11.53
N TRP A 159 -16.94 -13.09 -12.81
CA TRP A 159 -17.45 -11.81 -13.31
C TRP A 159 -18.30 -12.02 -14.57
N PRO A 160 -19.51 -11.46 -14.67
CA PRO A 160 -20.18 -10.62 -13.65
C PRO A 160 -20.50 -11.42 -12.38
N MET A 161 -20.56 -10.72 -11.24
CA MET A 161 -20.99 -11.34 -9.99
C MET A 161 -22.47 -11.67 -10.12
N GLU A 162 -22.83 -12.96 -10.02
CA GLU A 162 -24.22 -13.39 -9.87
C GLU A 162 -24.73 -13.14 -8.45
#